data_AF-A0A5M8ECU0-F1
#
_entry.id   AF-A0A5M8ECU0-F1
#
_cell.length_a   1.000
_cell.length_b   1.000
_cell.length_c   1.000
_cell.angle_alpha   90.00
_cell.angle_beta   90.00
_cell.angle_gamma   90.00
#
_symmetry.space_group_name_H-M   'P 1'
#
loop_
_entity.id
_entity.type
_entity.pdbx_description
1 polymer ?
#
loop_
_entity_poly.entity_id
_entity_poly.type
_entity_poly.pdbx_seq_one_letter_code
_entity_poly.pdbx_strand_id
1 'polypeptide(L)'
;MGVAFGVFVPAPGYSIIQEQVRAFAQRDQRHFNFTVRIVGGEAIRAAGVCIADYSFDCGKDAIELSVLGIEYPPYGDVFPEHVAAYKQQWGG
;
A
#
# COMPACT_ATOMS: atom_id res chain seq x y z
N MET A 1 8.67 -8.16 -10.35
CA MET A 1 8.42 -7.45 -9.08
C MET A 1 7.04 -6.81 -9.17
N GLY A 2 6.17 -7.06 -8.19
CA GLY A 2 4.78 -6.59 -8.23
C GLY A 2 4.58 -5.22 -7.57
N VAL A 3 3.47 -4.57 -7.87
CA VAL A 3 3.03 -3.33 -7.21
C VAL A 3 1.56 -3.50 -6.86
N ALA A 4 1.17 -3.10 -5.65
CA ALA A 4 -0.22 -3.06 -5.22
C ALA A 4 -0.53 -1.70 -4.59
N PHE A 5 -1.72 -1.18 -4.84
CA PHE A 5 -2.21 0.04 -4.20
C PHE A 5 -3.72 -0.09 -3.92
N GLY A 6 -4.20 0.68 -2.95
CA GLY A 6 -5.62 0.70 -2.61
C GLY A 6 -5.95 1.77 -1.58
N VAL A 7 -7.23 2.12 -1.51
CA VAL A 7 -7.78 3.07 -0.54
C VAL A 7 -8.23 2.31 0.71
N PHE A 8 -7.89 2.85 1.88
CA PHE A 8 -8.18 2.23 3.18
C PHE A 8 -8.84 3.23 4.13
N VAL A 9 -9.63 2.70 5.05
CA VAL A 9 -10.12 3.45 6.22
C VAL A 9 -9.06 3.38 7.31
N PRO A 10 -8.50 4.52 7.77
CA PRO A 10 -7.48 4.51 8.81
C PRO A 10 -8.07 4.08 10.16
N ALA A 11 -7.38 3.18 10.86
CA ALA A 11 -7.68 2.87 12.25
C ALA A 11 -7.33 4.08 13.16
N PRO A 12 -7.95 4.21 14.36
CA PRO A 12 -7.74 5.37 15.24
C PRO A 12 -6.27 5.69 15.54
N GLY A 13 -5.40 4.66 15.59
CA GLY A 13 -3.97 4.82 15.85
C GLY A 13 -3.20 5.58 14.76
N TYR A 14 -3.75 5.71 13.55
CA TYR A 14 -3.11 6.46 12.46
C TYR A 14 -2.94 7.95 12.80
N SER A 15 -3.82 8.52 13.63
CA SER A 15 -3.75 9.92 14.09
C SER A 15 -2.41 10.29 14.72
N ILE A 16 -1.66 9.32 15.26
CA ILE A 16 -0.33 9.52 15.88
C ILE A 16 0.71 9.96 14.84
N ILE A 17 0.61 9.46 13.60
CA ILE A 17 1.58 9.72 12.53
C ILE A 17 1.00 10.56 11.38
N GLN A 18 -0.29 10.90 11.45
CA GLN A 18 -1.04 11.49 10.34
C GLN A 18 -0.43 12.80 9.83
N GLU A 19 -0.08 13.73 10.72
CA GLU A 19 0.53 15.01 10.32
C GLU A 19 1.89 14.81 9.65
N GLN A 20 2.67 13.84 10.12
CA GLN A 20 3.98 13.51 9.56
C GLN A 20 3.81 12.90 8.17
N VAL A 21 2.87 11.96 7.99
CA VAL A 21 2.56 11.37 6.68
C VAL A 21 2.14 12.46 5.69
N ARG A 22 1.25 13.38 6.09
CA ARG A 22 0.83 14.51 5.25
C ARG A 22 1.99 15.45 4.89
N ALA A 23 2.89 15.74 5.83
CA ALA A 23 4.07 16.57 5.57
C ALA A 23 5.06 15.92 4.58
N PHE A 24 5.04 14.59 4.47
CA PHE A 24 5.83 13.80 3.52
C PHE A 24 5.01 13.26 2.34
N ALA A 25 3.83 13.83 2.08
CA ALA A 25 3.06 13.50 0.88
C ALA A 25 3.91 13.71 -0.39
N GLN A 26 3.87 12.72 -1.29
CA GLN A 26 4.64 12.69 -2.54
C GLN A 26 6.18 12.80 -2.38
N ARG A 27 6.70 12.53 -1.17
CA ARG A 27 8.14 12.47 -0.88
C ARG A 27 8.55 11.05 -0.50
N ASP A 28 9.84 10.84 -0.36
CA ASP A 28 10.38 9.58 0.16
C ASP A 28 9.95 9.35 1.61
N GLN A 29 9.24 8.24 1.84
CA GLN A 29 8.71 7.82 3.14
C GLN A 29 9.48 6.64 3.75
N ARG A 30 10.61 6.21 3.19
CA ARG A 30 11.38 5.05 3.70
C ARG A 30 11.76 5.15 5.17
N HIS A 31 11.97 6.37 5.69
CA HIS A 31 12.33 6.60 7.09
C HIS A 31 11.21 6.20 8.08
N PHE A 32 9.96 6.09 7.65
CA PHE A 32 8.87 5.60 8.50
C PHE A 32 8.93 4.09 8.76
N ASN A 33 9.69 3.33 7.97
CA ASN A 33 9.80 1.87 8.07
C ASN A 33 8.44 1.16 8.10
N PHE A 34 7.49 1.62 7.28
CA PHE A 34 6.17 1.01 7.18
C PHE A 34 6.27 -0.46 6.78
N THR A 35 5.43 -1.28 7.41
CA THR A 35 5.30 -2.71 7.12
C THR A 35 3.87 -3.00 6.70
N VAL A 36 3.69 -3.82 5.65
CA VAL A 36 2.38 -4.36 5.26
C VAL A 36 2.33 -5.83 5.61
N ARG A 37 1.19 -6.30 6.14
CA ARG A 37 1.01 -7.70 6.53
C ARG A 37 -0.26 -8.25 5.92
N ILE A 38 -0.20 -9.52 5.53
CA ILE A 38 -1.39 -10.30 5.15
C ILE A 38 -2.18 -10.59 6.44
N VAL A 39 -3.50 -10.48 6.40
CA VAL A 39 -4.37 -10.78 7.55
C VAL A 39 -4.15 -12.24 7.98
N GLY A 40 -3.73 -12.44 9.23
CA GLY A 40 -3.39 -13.77 9.76
C GLY A 40 -2.13 -14.41 9.15
N GLY A 41 -1.41 -13.68 8.29
CA GLY A 41 -0.23 -14.17 7.57
C GLY A 41 1.04 -13.40 7.90
N GLU A 42 1.97 -13.47 6.97
CA GLU A 42 3.30 -12.86 7.09
C GLU A 42 3.36 -11.41 6.60
N ALA A 43 4.48 -10.77 6.89
CA ALA A 43 4.79 -9.44 6.38
C ALA A 43 5.19 -9.53 4.90
N ILE A 44 4.67 -8.62 4.09
CA ILE A 44 5.07 -8.46 2.70
C ILE A 44 6.46 -7.80 2.69
N ARG A 45 7.42 -8.46 2.05
CA ARG A 45 8.72 -7.89 1.73
C ARG A 45 8.58 -7.10 0.43
N ALA A 46 8.84 -5.80 0.52
CA ALA A 46 8.74 -4.86 -0.57
C ALA A 46 9.87 -3.84 -0.52
N ALA A 47 10.21 -3.24 -1.66
CA ALA A 47 11.20 -2.18 -1.74
C ALA A 47 10.76 -0.88 -1.05
N GLY A 48 9.44 -0.65 -0.96
CA GLY A 48 8.89 0.51 -0.25
C GLY A 48 7.40 0.42 -0.01
N VAL A 49 6.95 1.11 1.04
CA VAL A 49 5.55 1.31 1.38
C VAL A 49 5.35 2.80 1.61
N CYS A 50 4.32 3.37 0.99
CA CYS A 50 3.98 4.78 1.12
C CYS A 50 2.51 4.94 1.46
N ILE A 51 2.20 5.99 2.21
CA ILE A 51 0.84 6.43 2.51
C ILE A 51 0.62 7.81 1.88
N ALA A 52 -0.41 7.94 1.06
CA ALA A 52 -0.92 9.23 0.62
C ALA A 52 -2.20 9.54 1.40
N ASP A 53 -2.20 10.66 2.12
CA ASP A 53 -3.33 11.07 2.96
C ASP A 53 -4.05 12.26 2.34
N TYR A 54 -5.23 11.98 1.79
CA TYR A 54 -6.12 12.96 1.18
C TYR A 54 -7.26 13.37 2.12
N SER A 55 -7.19 13.02 3.41
CA SER A 55 -8.32 13.20 4.30
C SER A 55 -8.66 14.66 4.62
N PHE A 56 -7.75 15.58 4.31
CA PHE A 56 -8.04 17.01 4.31
C PHE A 56 -9.00 17.42 3.19
N ASP A 57 -8.82 16.87 1.98
CA ASP A 57 -9.59 17.25 0.79
C ASP A 57 -10.81 16.36 0.54
N CYS A 58 -10.69 15.07 0.88
CA CYS A 58 -11.63 14.00 0.49
C CYS A 58 -12.38 13.37 1.69
N GLY A 59 -12.13 13.86 2.91
CA GLY A 59 -12.73 13.36 4.14
C GLY A 59 -11.94 12.22 4.81
N LYS A 60 -12.31 11.92 6.07
CA LYS A 60 -11.52 11.09 7.01
C LYS A 60 -11.09 9.69 6.53
N ASP A 61 -11.74 9.14 5.50
CA ASP A 61 -11.55 7.77 5.01
C ASP A 61 -10.71 7.71 3.73
N ALA A 62 -10.02 8.81 3.38
CA ALA A 62 -9.28 8.95 2.13
C ALA A 62 -7.77 8.81 2.31
N ILE A 63 -7.29 7.65 2.78
CA ILE A 63 -5.87 7.29 2.68
C ILE A 63 -5.66 6.24 1.60
N GLU A 64 -4.62 6.41 0.79
CA GLU A 64 -4.16 5.42 -0.17
C GLU A 64 -2.83 4.83 0.28
N LEU A 65 -2.73 3.51 0.25
CA LEU A 65 -1.49 2.79 0.49
C LEU A 65 -0.92 2.31 -0.84
N SER A 66 0.39 2.48 -1.04
CA SER A 66 1.13 1.92 -2.16
C SER A 66 2.26 1.03 -1.66
N VAL A 67 2.33 -0.18 -2.20
CA VAL A 67 3.39 -1.17 -1.91
C VAL A 67 4.18 -1.39 -3.19
N LEU A 68 5.43 -0.93 -3.19
CA LEU A 68 6.29 -0.88 -4.36
C LEU A 68 7.31 -2.01 -4.32
N GLY A 69 7.41 -2.76 -5.43
CA GLY A 69 8.43 -3.79 -5.58
C GLY A 69 8.23 -4.96 -4.61
N ILE A 70 7.06 -5.57 -4.62
CA ILE A 70 6.75 -6.77 -3.82
C ILE A 70 7.63 -7.93 -4.30
N GLU A 71 8.44 -8.43 -3.37
CA GLU A 71 9.41 -9.51 -3.56
C GLU A 71 8.90 -10.84 -3.00
N TYR A 72 8.27 -10.81 -1.83
CA TYR A 72 7.77 -11.99 -1.13
C TYR A 72 6.59 -11.64 -0.21
N PRO A 73 5.54 -12.47 -0.11
CA PRO A 73 5.30 -13.69 -0.89
C PRO A 73 5.14 -13.42 -2.40
N PRO A 74 5.18 -14.45 -3.26
CA PRO A 74 5.01 -14.26 -4.70
C PRO A 74 3.75 -13.44 -4.99
N TYR A 75 3.89 -12.41 -5.82
CA TYR A 75 2.80 -11.46 -6.07
C TYR A 75 1.50 -12.14 -6.52
N GLY A 76 1.60 -13.20 -7.33
CA GLY A 76 0.45 -13.97 -7.81
C GLY A 76 -0.26 -14.80 -6.73
N ASP A 77 0.42 -15.12 -5.63
CA ASP A 77 -0.18 -15.82 -4.50
C ASP A 77 -0.98 -14.85 -3.62
N VAL A 78 -0.49 -13.61 -3.50
CA VAL A 78 -1.15 -12.56 -2.70
C VAL A 78 -2.26 -11.86 -3.49
N PHE A 79 -2.06 -11.64 -4.78
CA PHE A 79 -2.98 -10.92 -5.67
C PHE A 79 -3.33 -11.76 -6.92
N PRO A 80 -3.93 -12.96 -6.76
CA PRO A 80 -4.22 -13.85 -7.88
C PRO A 80 -5.15 -13.22 -8.93
N GLU A 81 -6.11 -12.40 -8.48
CA GLU A 81 -7.05 -11.71 -9.37
C GLU A 81 -6.36 -10.65 -10.25
N HIS A 82 -5.33 -9.98 -9.74
CA HIS A 82 -4.57 -9.02 -10.53
C HIS A 82 -3.81 -9.72 -11.67
N VAL A 83 -3.25 -10.90 -11.38
CA VAL A 83 -2.57 -11.72 -12.39
C VAL A 83 -3.55 -12.26 -13.42
N ALA A 84 -4.74 -12.70 -12.99
CA ALA A 84 -5.79 -13.16 -13.89
C ALA A 84 -6.27 -12.03 -14.84
N ALA A 85 -6.55 -10.85 -14.30
CA ALA A 85 -6.95 -9.68 -15.09
C ALA A 85 -5.88 -9.27 -16.11
N TYR A 86 -4.60 -9.25 -15.70
CA TYR A 86 -3.49 -8.97 -16.62
C TYR A 86 -3.44 -9.96 -17.79
N LYS A 87 -3.55 -11.27 -17.50
CA LYS A 87 -3.55 -12.31 -18.54
C LYS A 87 -4.72 -12.16 -19.50
N GLN A 88 -5.91 -11.81 -19.01
CA GLN A 88 -7.07 -11.59 -19.88
C GLN A 88 -6.89 -10.38 -20.80
N GLN A 89 -6.25 -9.32 -20.31
CA GLN A 89 -6.08 -8.08 -21.07
C GLN A 89 -4.91 -8.14 -22.06
N TRP A 90 -3.83 -8.85 -21.73
CA TRP A 90 -2.56 -8.77 -22.47
C TRP A 90 -1.91 -10.12 -22.82
N GLY A 91 -2.47 -11.25 -22.36
CA GLY A 91 -1.84 -12.57 -22.44
C GLY A 91 -2.12 -13.37 -23.70
N GLY A 92 -2.21 -12.71 -24.86
CA GLY A 92 -2.38 -13.36 -26.16
C GLY A 92 -1.26 -14.34 -26.50
#